data_AF-A0A966ZC10-F1
#
_entry.id   AF-A0A966ZC10-F1
#
_cell.length_a   1.000
_cell.length_b   1.000
_cell.length_c   1.000
_cell.angle_alpha   90.00
_cell.angle_beta   90.00
_cell.angle_gamma   90.00
#
_symmetry.space_group_name_H-M   'P 1'
#
loop_
_entity.id
_entity.type
_entity.pdbx_description
1 polymer ?
#
loop_
_entity_poly.entity_id
_entity_poly.type
_entity_poly.pdbx_seq_one_letter_code
_entity_poly.pdbx_strand_id
1 'polypeptide(L)'
;MWSTIGLPAIGHDGSERQRNAGSRHRRNGIVSCESRSRHPCRLTLSLLRPLLIGFGTLALLFGQTNRYRARDLGIAPGVFPAGALNAITEVAGVRVGHRTLIEGDSIRTGVTAIIPADGNLFQSKIAGAVFVGNAFGKLAGSTQVEELGTIETPIVLTNTLSVGTAMEGLIAYTLGLPGNGRVQSVNALVGETNDGGLNDIRRMRATRDDVLQAIQAARSGAVTEGSVGAGTGTIAFGWKGGIGTSSRRLPKEFGGYVAGVLVQTNFGGVLTMGGAPVGKELGRYSYKPKSDDGSCMIVVATDAPLTAKDLHRLAARAVFGLGRTGSSYSNGSGDFAIAFSTSPLTRVRHGATEPQAYSALPSDGVSPLFEAVLEATEEAVYNSLLSATTMKSRIGSAEAIPINQLRTLLERHGVKAPYSLLLC
;
A
#
# COMPACT_ATOMS: atom_id res chain seq x y z
N MET A 1 3.52 -21.51 54.04
CA MET A 1 4.95 -21.13 54.06
C MET A 1 5.19 -20.32 52.80
N TRP A 2 5.78 -19.13 52.95
CA TRP A 2 6.14 -18.13 51.92
C TRP A 2 4.99 -17.32 51.28
N SER A 3 5.04 -16.01 51.12
CA SER A 3 5.56 -14.88 51.92
C SER A 3 5.20 -13.62 51.11
N THR A 4 4.61 -12.65 51.79
CA THR A 4 4.27 -11.29 51.36
C THR A 4 5.50 -10.49 50.93
N ILE A 5 5.36 -9.68 49.87
CA ILE A 5 6.28 -8.58 49.55
C ILE A 5 5.50 -7.27 49.70
N GLY A 6 5.98 -6.42 50.60
CA GLY A 6 5.40 -5.12 50.94
C GLY A 6 5.81 -4.00 49.99
N LEU A 7 4.93 -3.01 49.87
CA LEU A 7 5.17 -1.69 49.29
C LEU A 7 5.22 -0.66 50.42
N PRO A 8 6.13 0.32 50.42
CA PRO A 8 6.12 1.39 51.40
C PRO A 8 5.22 2.56 50.96
N ALA A 9 4.55 3.13 51.96
CA ALA A 9 3.73 4.33 51.89
C ALA A 9 4.58 5.59 51.68
N ILE A 10 4.04 6.55 50.93
CA ILE A 10 4.47 7.95 50.95
C ILE A 10 3.26 8.79 51.36
N GLY A 11 3.48 9.59 52.40
CA GLY A 11 2.46 10.31 53.16
C GLY A 11 1.87 11.53 52.43
N HIS A 12 0.67 11.86 52.92
CA HIS A 12 -0.04 13.11 52.73
C HIS A 12 0.75 14.32 53.27
N ASP A 13 0.70 15.42 52.54
CA ASP A 13 0.45 16.72 53.18
C ASP A 13 -0.45 17.57 52.27
N GLY A 14 -1.42 18.25 52.89
CA GLY A 14 -2.45 19.03 52.23
C GLY A 14 -2.19 20.53 52.32
N SER A 15 -2.82 21.31 51.46
CA SER A 15 -3.51 22.53 51.89
C SER A 15 -4.34 23.13 50.75
N GLU A 16 -5.56 23.48 51.13
CA GLU A 16 -6.59 24.17 50.37
C GLU A 16 -6.18 25.58 49.95
N ARG A 17 -6.78 26.10 48.87
CA ARG A 17 -7.53 27.37 48.94
C ARG A 17 -8.55 27.52 47.82
N GLN A 18 -9.67 28.10 48.23
CA GLN A 18 -10.96 28.21 47.58
C GLN A 18 -11.10 29.38 46.60
N ARG A 19 -12.01 29.20 45.62
CA ARG A 19 -13.08 30.09 45.11
C ARG A 19 -12.76 31.58 44.88
N ASN A 20 -13.10 32.07 43.68
CA ASN A 20 -14.25 32.98 43.55
C ASN A 20 -14.77 33.13 42.12
N ALA A 21 -16.11 33.25 42.05
CA ALA A 21 -16.90 33.52 40.87
C ALA A 21 -17.03 35.04 40.61
N GLY A 22 -17.30 35.42 39.35
CA GLY A 22 -17.61 36.80 38.98
C GLY A 22 -18.31 36.87 37.62
N SER A 23 -19.60 37.19 37.65
CA SER A 23 -20.57 37.20 36.55
C SER A 23 -20.74 38.57 35.87
N ARG A 24 -21.53 38.60 34.76
CA ARG A 24 -22.42 39.70 34.26
C ARG A 24 -21.74 40.84 33.47
N HIS A 25 -22.34 41.52 32.47
CA HIS A 25 -23.56 41.41 31.64
C HIS A 25 -23.56 42.63 30.66
N ARG A 26 -24.07 42.47 29.41
CA ARG A 26 -24.86 43.47 28.60
C ARG A 26 -24.14 44.78 28.13
N ARG A 27 -24.46 45.53 27.05
CA ARG A 27 -25.64 45.84 26.17
C ARG A 27 -25.07 46.60 24.91
N ASN A 28 -25.48 46.34 23.66
CA ASN A 28 -26.58 46.91 22.82
C ASN A 28 -26.40 48.32 22.17
N GLY A 29 -26.80 48.40 20.88
CA GLY A 29 -27.34 49.58 20.14
C GLY A 29 -26.41 50.11 19.03
N ILE A 30 -26.60 49.92 17.72
CA ILE A 30 -27.66 50.26 16.72
C ILE A 30 -27.82 51.78 16.46
N VAL A 31 -27.85 52.15 15.15
CA VAL A 31 -28.60 53.21 14.39
C VAL A 31 -27.67 53.75 13.27
N SER A 32 -27.86 53.44 11.97
CA SER A 32 -28.74 54.06 10.93
C SER A 32 -28.37 55.53 10.59
N CYS A 33 -28.45 56.12 9.39
CA CYS A 33 -28.72 55.79 7.99
C CYS A 33 -28.47 57.10 7.19
N GLU A 34 -28.14 56.97 5.91
CA GLU A 34 -28.15 57.91 4.75
C GLU A 34 -28.50 59.42 4.90
N SER A 35 -27.80 60.29 4.14
CA SER A 35 -28.21 60.63 2.75
C SER A 35 -27.61 61.97 2.22
N ARG A 36 -27.33 61.97 0.90
CA ARG A 36 -27.48 63.06 -0.09
C ARG A 36 -26.61 64.33 0.05
N SER A 37 -26.17 65.04 -0.99
CA SER A 37 -26.18 64.96 -2.46
C SER A 37 -25.59 66.28 -2.99
N ARG A 38 -25.02 66.31 -4.21
CA ARG A 38 -25.26 67.30 -5.32
C ARG A 38 -24.01 67.70 -6.15
N HIS A 39 -24.01 67.21 -7.41
CA HIS A 39 -23.77 67.93 -8.69
C HIS A 39 -22.37 68.53 -9.02
N PRO A 40 -22.06 68.82 -10.31
CA PRO A 40 -22.34 68.06 -11.55
C PRO A 40 -21.16 68.03 -12.57
N CYS A 41 -21.33 67.17 -13.59
CA CYS A 41 -20.91 67.30 -15.00
C CYS A 41 -19.51 67.84 -15.38
N ARG A 42 -18.71 66.96 -16.01
CA ARG A 42 -18.09 67.20 -17.33
C ARG A 42 -17.75 65.87 -18.02
N LEU A 43 -18.23 65.73 -19.25
CA LEU A 43 -17.97 64.64 -20.20
C LEU A 43 -16.50 64.64 -20.66
N THR A 44 -15.86 63.47 -20.68
CA THR A 44 -14.90 63.05 -21.72
C THR A 44 -14.76 61.53 -21.76
N LEU A 45 -14.87 60.95 -22.96
CA LEU A 45 -14.60 59.54 -23.28
C LEU A 45 -13.13 59.20 -23.00
N SER A 46 -12.85 58.07 -22.33
CA SER A 46 -11.76 57.13 -22.68
C SER A 46 -11.63 56.00 -21.65
N LEU A 47 -11.97 54.80 -22.12
CA LEU A 47 -11.35 53.49 -21.83
C LEU A 47 -11.17 53.07 -20.35
N LEU A 48 -11.98 52.09 -19.95
CA LEU A 48 -11.78 51.27 -18.75
C LEU A 48 -10.31 50.78 -18.66
N ARG A 49 -9.60 51.23 -17.64
CA ARG A 49 -8.45 50.50 -17.06
C ARG A 49 -9.00 49.47 -16.08
N PRO A 50 -8.82 48.14 -16.28
CA PRO A 50 -8.96 47.21 -15.20
C PRO A 50 -7.71 47.30 -14.30
N LEU A 51 -7.93 47.64 -13.04
CA LEU A 51 -6.92 47.65 -11.99
C LEU A 51 -6.48 46.20 -11.74
N LEU A 52 -5.20 45.93 -11.97
CA LEU A 52 -4.52 44.70 -11.61
C LEU A 52 -4.55 44.50 -10.09
N ILE A 53 -5.28 43.49 -9.62
CA ILE A 53 -4.97 42.79 -8.36
C ILE A 53 -4.55 41.39 -8.77
N GLY A 54 -3.23 41.20 -8.85
CA GLY A 54 -2.60 39.94 -9.20
C GLY A 54 -2.81 38.91 -8.10
N PHE A 55 -3.82 38.06 -8.25
CA PHE A 55 -3.78 36.71 -7.70
C PHE A 55 -3.04 35.83 -8.71
N GLY A 56 -1.72 35.91 -8.69
CA GLY A 56 -0.87 34.88 -9.29
C GLY A 56 -0.99 33.63 -8.43
N THR A 57 -2.03 32.82 -8.64
CA THR A 57 -1.97 31.40 -8.29
C THR A 57 -0.90 30.79 -9.18
N LEU A 58 0.34 30.79 -8.69
CA LEU A 58 1.37 29.91 -9.19
C LEU A 58 0.90 28.49 -8.85
N ALA A 59 0.05 27.93 -9.70
CA ALA A 59 -0.14 26.50 -9.76
C ALA A 59 1.23 25.94 -10.11
N LEU A 60 1.97 25.53 -9.07
CA LEU A 60 3.05 24.58 -9.21
C LEU A 60 2.40 23.32 -9.77
N LEU A 61 2.30 23.27 -11.10
CA LEU A 61 2.25 22.04 -11.85
C LEU A 61 3.54 21.30 -11.48
N PHE A 62 3.50 20.54 -10.38
CA PHE A 62 4.36 19.38 -10.27
C PHE A 62 3.95 18.51 -11.43
N GLY A 63 4.67 18.66 -12.55
CA GLY A 63 4.51 17.77 -13.69
C GLY A 63 4.57 16.36 -13.16
N GLN A 64 3.51 15.60 -13.36
CA GLN A 64 3.63 14.15 -13.44
C GLN A 64 4.67 13.92 -14.53
N THR A 65 5.93 13.73 -14.15
CA THR A 65 6.89 13.12 -15.04
C THR A 65 6.28 11.77 -15.41
N ASN A 66 6.03 11.52 -16.70
CA ASN A 66 5.60 10.21 -17.16
C ASN A 66 6.62 9.19 -16.66
N ARG A 67 6.24 8.46 -15.61
CA ARG A 67 7.07 7.43 -15.03
C ARG A 67 6.86 6.14 -15.80
N TYR A 68 7.81 5.24 -15.64
CA TYR A 68 7.91 4.03 -16.44
C TYR A 68 7.52 2.81 -15.61
N ARG A 69 7.08 1.77 -16.28
CA ARG A 69 7.06 0.40 -15.77
C ARG A 69 8.27 -0.35 -16.32
N ALA A 70 8.58 -1.50 -15.73
CA ALA A 70 9.74 -2.32 -16.07
C ALA A 70 9.78 -2.64 -17.57
N ARG A 71 8.63 -3.03 -18.14
CA ARG A 71 8.50 -3.41 -19.55
C ARG A 71 8.72 -2.24 -20.52
N ASP A 72 8.43 -1.01 -20.10
CA ASP A 72 8.73 0.18 -20.91
C ASP A 72 10.25 0.37 -21.07
N LEU A 73 11.05 -0.17 -20.14
CA LEU A 73 12.51 -0.17 -20.20
C LEU A 73 13.08 -1.47 -20.78
N GLY A 74 12.23 -2.37 -21.31
CA GLY A 74 12.66 -3.66 -21.85
C GLY A 74 12.92 -4.74 -20.80
N ILE A 75 12.63 -4.48 -19.52
CA ILE A 75 12.73 -5.49 -18.46
C ILE A 75 11.44 -6.32 -18.44
N ALA A 76 11.55 -7.59 -18.81
CA ALA A 76 10.44 -8.55 -18.78
C ALA A 76 10.91 -9.85 -18.07
N PRO A 77 10.76 -9.94 -16.73
CA PRO A 77 11.24 -11.10 -15.98
C PRO A 77 10.54 -12.40 -16.41
N GLY A 78 11.35 -13.43 -16.67
CA GLY A 78 10.96 -14.81 -16.95
C GLY A 78 10.31 -15.06 -18.31
N VAL A 79 9.43 -16.07 -18.37
CA VAL A 79 8.94 -16.68 -19.62
C VAL A 79 7.45 -16.49 -19.85
N PHE A 80 6.67 -16.19 -18.82
CA PHE A 80 5.23 -16.04 -18.98
C PHE A 80 4.85 -14.62 -19.42
N PRO A 81 3.86 -14.47 -20.33
CA PRO A 81 3.35 -13.17 -20.70
C PRO A 81 2.58 -12.53 -19.54
N ALA A 82 2.70 -11.21 -19.41
CA ALA A 82 1.83 -10.46 -18.51
C ALA A 82 0.40 -10.32 -19.08
N GLY A 83 -0.58 -10.11 -18.21
CA GLY A 83 -1.89 -9.63 -18.62
C GLY A 83 -1.82 -8.21 -19.21
N ALA A 84 -2.90 -7.75 -19.84
CA ALA A 84 -2.94 -6.46 -20.54
C ALA A 84 -2.70 -5.25 -19.61
N LEU A 85 -3.28 -5.30 -18.40
CA LEU A 85 -3.07 -4.32 -17.33
C LEU A 85 -1.73 -4.54 -16.62
N ASN A 86 -1.20 -5.76 -16.72
CA ASN A 86 -0.04 -6.22 -15.97
C ASN A 86 -0.14 -5.82 -14.49
N ALA A 87 -1.19 -6.26 -13.81
CA ALA A 87 -1.52 -5.85 -12.45
C ALA A 87 -2.29 -6.97 -11.73
N ILE A 88 -2.33 -6.94 -10.40
CA ILE A 88 -3.04 -7.94 -9.59
C ILE A 88 -4.54 -8.03 -9.93
N THR A 89 -5.12 -6.94 -10.43
CA THR A 89 -6.50 -6.81 -10.88
C THR A 89 -6.81 -7.52 -12.20
N GLU A 90 -5.81 -8.12 -12.86
CA GLU A 90 -6.03 -9.10 -13.94
C GLU A 90 -6.69 -10.39 -13.43
N VAL A 91 -6.51 -10.71 -12.16
CA VAL A 91 -7.24 -11.81 -11.52
C VAL A 91 -8.68 -11.37 -11.32
N ALA A 92 -9.61 -12.09 -11.96
CA ALA A 92 -11.02 -11.70 -11.99
C ALA A 92 -11.61 -11.52 -10.58
N GLY A 93 -12.35 -10.42 -10.40
CA GLY A 93 -12.96 -10.06 -9.11
C GLY A 93 -12.05 -9.28 -8.15
N VAL A 94 -10.73 -9.26 -8.37
CA VAL A 94 -9.81 -8.48 -7.53
C VAL A 94 -9.94 -6.99 -7.82
N ARG A 95 -10.03 -6.19 -6.76
CA ARG A 95 -10.06 -4.72 -6.82
C ARG A 95 -9.03 -4.11 -5.88
N VAL A 96 -8.45 -2.99 -6.27
CA VAL A 96 -7.46 -2.26 -5.46
C VAL A 96 -7.91 -0.81 -5.31
N GLY A 97 -7.80 -0.29 -4.09
CA GLY A 97 -8.10 1.11 -3.75
C GLY A 97 -7.01 1.72 -2.89
N HIS A 98 -6.78 3.03 -3.04
CA HIS A 98 -5.77 3.76 -2.29
C HIS A 98 -6.38 4.97 -1.61
N ARG A 99 -5.88 5.25 -0.40
CA ARG A 99 -6.02 6.53 0.28
C ARG A 99 -4.62 7.08 0.56
N THR A 100 -4.21 8.09 -0.20
CA THR A 100 -2.90 8.74 -0.10
C THR A 100 -3.00 9.96 0.81
N LEU A 101 -2.14 10.04 1.83
CA LEU A 101 -2.11 11.14 2.81
C LEU A 101 -0.78 11.89 2.70
N ILE A 102 -0.85 13.10 2.14
CA ILE A 102 0.28 14.04 2.07
C ILE A 102 -0.21 15.36 2.67
N GLU A 103 0.18 15.62 3.92
CA GLU A 103 -0.29 16.78 4.68
C GLU A 103 0.90 17.53 5.27
N GLY A 104 0.93 18.85 5.05
CA GLY A 104 2.01 19.72 5.48
C GLY A 104 3.39 19.20 5.06
N ASP A 105 4.37 19.41 5.93
CA ASP A 105 5.76 19.00 5.72
C ASP A 105 6.11 17.66 6.40
N SER A 106 5.17 16.97 7.06
CA SER A 106 5.50 15.84 7.93
C SER A 106 4.68 14.56 7.73
N ILE A 107 3.51 14.62 7.06
CA ILE A 107 2.69 13.42 6.82
C ILE A 107 2.91 12.90 5.41
N ARG A 108 3.39 11.66 5.28
CA ARG A 108 3.64 10.97 4.01
C ARG A 108 3.24 9.51 4.16
N THR A 109 1.95 9.23 4.28
CA THR A 109 1.47 7.87 4.58
C THR A 109 0.18 7.56 3.83
N GLY A 110 -0.46 6.44 4.13
CA GLY A 110 -1.77 6.13 3.59
C GLY A 110 -2.20 4.69 3.83
N VAL A 111 -3.22 4.30 3.09
CA VAL A 111 -3.85 2.98 3.16
C VAL A 111 -4.03 2.45 1.74
N THR A 112 -3.74 1.17 1.54
CA THR A 112 -4.08 0.43 0.32
C THR A 112 -5.01 -0.71 0.70
N ALA A 113 -6.17 -0.81 0.07
CA ALA A 113 -7.11 -1.90 0.26
C ALA A 113 -7.10 -2.80 -0.98
N ILE A 114 -7.04 -4.11 -0.76
CA ILE A 114 -7.20 -5.14 -1.79
C ILE A 114 -8.48 -5.90 -1.44
N ILE A 115 -9.46 -5.87 -2.35
CA ILE A 115 -10.70 -6.63 -2.24
C ILE A 115 -10.51 -7.91 -3.06
N PRO A 116 -10.40 -9.08 -2.42
CA PRO A 116 -10.09 -10.32 -3.13
C PRO A 116 -11.18 -10.77 -4.09
N ALA A 117 -12.44 -10.57 -3.73
CA ALA A 117 -13.58 -10.96 -4.55
C ALA A 117 -14.86 -10.22 -4.12
N ASP A 118 -15.89 -10.32 -4.96
CA ASP A 118 -17.18 -9.72 -4.68
C ASP A 118 -17.98 -10.46 -3.61
N GLY A 119 -18.90 -9.71 -3.00
CA GLY A 119 -19.81 -10.18 -1.96
C GLY A 119 -19.26 -9.99 -0.54
N ASN A 120 -19.96 -10.60 0.42
CA ASN A 120 -19.59 -10.56 1.83
C ASN A 120 -18.59 -11.69 2.13
N LEU A 121 -17.30 -11.33 2.18
CA LEU A 121 -16.19 -12.28 2.43
C LEU A 121 -16.28 -12.97 3.79
N PHE A 122 -16.94 -12.35 4.77
CA PHE A 122 -17.15 -13.00 6.06
C PHE A 122 -18.08 -14.21 5.90
N GLN A 123 -19.15 -14.06 5.11
CA GLN A 123 -20.16 -15.10 4.87
C GLN A 123 -19.71 -16.14 3.84
N SER A 124 -18.89 -15.73 2.87
CA SER A 124 -18.34 -16.57 1.81
C SER A 124 -16.84 -16.34 1.72
N LYS A 125 -16.11 -17.06 2.58
CA LYS A 125 -14.66 -16.94 2.76
C LYS A 125 -13.93 -17.48 1.55
N ILE A 126 -12.76 -16.93 1.27
CA ILE A 126 -11.87 -17.43 0.21
C ILE A 126 -10.73 -18.24 0.82
N ALA A 127 -10.17 -19.17 0.05
CA ALA A 127 -8.94 -19.85 0.43
C ALA A 127 -7.78 -18.85 0.45
N GLY A 128 -6.97 -18.90 1.51
CA GLY A 128 -5.83 -17.99 1.70
C GLY A 128 -4.76 -18.58 2.60
N ALA A 129 -3.55 -18.04 2.51
CA ALA A 129 -2.41 -18.43 3.33
C ALA A 129 -1.43 -17.26 3.52
N VAL A 130 -0.56 -17.37 4.52
CA VAL A 130 0.50 -16.39 4.82
C VAL A 130 1.84 -17.10 4.90
N PHE A 131 2.83 -16.65 4.14
CA PHE A 131 4.22 -17.09 4.29
C PHE A 131 5.06 -15.97 4.91
N VAL A 132 5.88 -16.34 5.89
CA VAL A 132 6.78 -15.43 6.61
C VAL A 132 8.20 -15.63 6.08
N GLY A 133 8.77 -14.61 5.43
CA GLY A 133 10.18 -14.59 5.03
C GLY A 133 11.09 -14.13 6.17
N ASN A 134 10.79 -12.97 6.75
CA ASN A 134 11.40 -12.48 7.98
C ASN A 134 10.37 -11.69 8.81
N ALA A 135 10.34 -11.91 10.12
CA ALA A 135 9.19 -11.54 10.96
C ALA A 135 9.35 -10.21 11.73
N PHE A 136 10.22 -9.29 11.29
CA PHE A 136 10.38 -7.98 11.93
C PHE A 136 9.26 -6.99 11.49
N GLY A 137 8.01 -7.42 11.52
CA GLY A 137 6.85 -6.62 11.11
C GLY A 137 5.56 -7.13 11.74
N LYS A 138 4.48 -6.36 11.59
CA LYS A 138 3.18 -6.63 12.22
C LYS A 138 2.14 -6.96 11.14
N LEU A 139 1.95 -8.26 10.88
CA LEU A 139 0.86 -8.77 10.04
C LEU A 139 -0.28 -9.29 10.93
N ALA A 140 -1.23 -8.42 11.22
CA ALA A 140 -2.39 -8.76 12.05
C ALA A 140 -3.33 -9.72 11.32
N GLY A 141 -3.89 -10.68 12.06
CA GLY A 141 -4.84 -11.68 11.56
C GLY A 141 -4.22 -12.90 10.86
N SER A 142 -2.89 -12.94 10.70
CA SER A 142 -2.16 -14.04 10.05
C SER A 142 -2.35 -15.40 10.72
N THR A 143 -2.38 -15.46 12.06
CA THR A 143 -2.47 -16.73 12.79
C THR A 143 -3.75 -17.49 12.52
N GLN A 144 -4.90 -16.81 12.40
CA GLN A 144 -6.16 -17.46 12.03
C GLN A 144 -6.21 -17.83 10.54
N VAL A 145 -5.52 -17.07 9.67
CA VAL A 145 -5.37 -17.46 8.26
C VAL A 145 -4.55 -18.74 8.14
N GLU A 146 -3.49 -18.88 8.92
CA GLU A 146 -2.66 -20.10 8.95
C GLU A 146 -3.45 -21.30 9.48
N GLU A 147 -4.20 -21.12 10.57
CA GLU A 147 -5.00 -22.18 11.19
C GLU A 147 -6.16 -22.64 10.30
N LEU A 148 -6.92 -21.69 9.73
CA LEU A 148 -8.17 -22.00 9.03
C LEU A 148 -8.03 -22.03 7.51
N GLY A 149 -6.90 -21.61 6.95
CA GLY A 149 -6.66 -21.57 5.52
C GLY A 149 -7.62 -20.65 4.75
N THR A 150 -8.21 -19.66 5.43
CA THR A 150 -9.24 -18.79 4.85
C THR A 150 -9.03 -17.32 5.19
N ILE A 151 -9.44 -16.45 4.26
CA ILE A 151 -9.51 -15.01 4.44
C ILE A 151 -10.97 -14.58 4.40
N GLU A 152 -11.37 -13.76 5.37
CA GLU A 152 -12.77 -13.39 5.61
C GLU A 152 -13.03 -11.88 5.55
N THR A 153 -12.01 -11.10 5.18
CA THR A 153 -12.05 -9.63 5.06
C THR A 153 -11.27 -9.18 3.83
N PRO A 154 -11.46 -7.93 3.35
CA PRO A 154 -10.46 -7.25 2.54
C PRO A 154 -9.07 -7.32 3.18
N ILE A 155 -8.02 -7.23 2.36
CA ILE A 155 -6.65 -7.09 2.85
C ILE A 155 -6.31 -5.61 2.88
N VAL A 156 -5.85 -5.11 4.02
CA VAL A 156 -5.44 -3.70 4.16
C VAL A 156 -3.94 -3.62 4.42
N LEU A 157 -3.27 -2.74 3.68
CA LEU A 157 -1.88 -2.39 3.91
C LEU A 157 -1.78 -0.94 4.39
N THR A 158 -0.89 -0.64 5.33
CA THR A 158 -0.64 0.72 5.85
C THR A 158 0.78 0.84 6.47
N ASN A 159 1.01 1.84 7.32
CA ASN A 159 2.24 1.97 8.10
C ASN A 159 2.19 1.21 9.43
N THR A 160 3.36 0.95 9.99
CA THR A 160 3.55 0.17 11.23
C THR A 160 2.66 0.54 12.40
N LEU A 161 2.55 1.83 12.72
CA LEU A 161 1.83 2.28 13.91
C LEU A 161 0.33 2.49 13.64
N SER A 162 -0.12 2.25 12.40
CA SER A 162 -1.53 2.35 12.00
C SER A 162 -2.22 0.99 11.83
N VAL A 163 -1.53 -0.13 12.12
CA VAL A 163 -2.12 -1.49 12.05
C VAL A 163 -3.37 -1.60 12.93
N GLY A 164 -3.32 -1.11 14.17
CA GLY A 164 -4.47 -1.14 15.07
C GLY A 164 -5.68 -0.37 14.52
N THR A 165 -5.46 0.85 14.01
CA THR A 165 -6.52 1.66 13.38
C THR A 165 -7.07 1.01 12.11
N ALA A 166 -6.19 0.40 11.31
CA ALA A 166 -6.59 -0.33 10.12
C ALA A 166 -7.44 -1.57 10.44
N MET A 167 -7.10 -2.30 11.49
CA MET A 167 -7.94 -3.38 12.00
C MET A 167 -9.31 -2.87 12.44
N GLU A 168 -9.35 -1.78 13.21
CA GLU A 168 -10.62 -1.18 13.65
C GLU A 168 -11.52 -0.81 12.45
N GLY A 169 -10.96 -0.17 11.41
CA GLY A 169 -11.69 0.16 10.19
C GLY A 169 -12.18 -1.06 9.42
N LEU A 170 -11.35 -2.09 9.32
CA LEU A 170 -11.69 -3.32 8.60
C LEU A 170 -12.75 -4.15 9.36
N ILE A 171 -12.67 -4.21 10.68
CA ILE A 171 -13.69 -4.82 11.55
C ILE A 171 -15.01 -4.07 11.39
N ALA A 172 -14.99 -2.75 11.50
CA ALA A 172 -16.19 -1.93 11.38
C ALA A 172 -16.84 -2.03 9.99
N TYR A 173 -16.04 -2.04 8.92
CA TYR A 173 -16.53 -2.31 7.56
C TYR A 173 -17.26 -3.66 7.51
N THR A 174 -16.61 -4.71 8.03
CA THR A 174 -17.12 -6.08 7.95
C THR A 174 -18.41 -6.23 8.75
N LEU A 175 -18.46 -5.76 10.00
CA LEU A 175 -19.66 -5.82 10.84
C LEU A 175 -20.82 -5.01 10.26
N GLY A 176 -20.54 -3.94 9.51
CA GLY A 176 -21.53 -3.12 8.83
C GLY A 176 -22.16 -3.75 7.58
N LEU A 177 -21.64 -4.88 7.07
CA LEU A 177 -22.17 -5.52 5.87
C LEU A 177 -23.50 -6.24 6.13
N PRO A 178 -24.45 -6.20 5.17
CA PRO A 178 -25.64 -7.04 5.21
C PRO A 178 -25.29 -8.52 5.42
N GLY A 179 -26.02 -9.18 6.32
CA GLY A 179 -25.77 -10.57 6.73
C GLY A 179 -24.88 -10.72 7.98
N ASN A 180 -24.20 -9.66 8.43
CA ASN A 180 -23.28 -9.74 9.58
C ASN A 180 -23.87 -9.28 10.93
N GLY A 181 -25.19 -9.08 11.02
CA GLY A 181 -25.84 -8.56 12.25
C GLY A 181 -25.74 -9.44 13.50
N ARG A 182 -25.27 -10.69 13.38
CA ARG A 182 -25.01 -11.61 14.51
C ARG A 182 -23.52 -11.96 14.68
N VAL A 183 -22.64 -11.34 13.91
CA VAL A 183 -21.20 -11.61 13.96
C VAL A 183 -20.59 -10.99 15.22
N GLN A 184 -19.82 -11.78 15.96
CA GLN A 184 -19.25 -11.38 17.25
C GLN A 184 -17.72 -11.19 17.20
N SER A 185 -17.05 -11.79 16.23
CA SER A 185 -15.61 -11.64 16.00
C SER A 185 -15.32 -11.56 14.51
N VAL A 186 -14.26 -10.85 14.16
CA VAL A 186 -13.78 -10.69 12.78
C VAL A 186 -12.26 -10.76 12.79
N ASN A 187 -11.69 -11.63 11.95
CA ASN A 187 -10.27 -11.66 11.68
C ASN A 187 -9.92 -10.67 10.56
N ALA A 188 -9.56 -9.45 10.97
CA ALA A 188 -9.07 -8.40 10.09
C ALA A 188 -7.61 -8.70 9.67
N LEU A 189 -7.38 -8.86 8.36
CA LEU A 189 -6.05 -9.11 7.81
C LEU A 189 -5.37 -7.81 7.39
N VAL A 190 -4.37 -7.38 8.16
CA VAL A 190 -3.70 -6.08 7.98
C VAL A 190 -2.19 -6.23 7.97
N GLY A 191 -1.54 -5.83 6.88
CA GLY A 191 -0.09 -5.78 6.73
C GLY A 191 0.47 -4.36 6.80
N GLU A 192 1.78 -4.25 7.00
CA GLU A 192 2.43 -2.94 7.18
C GLU A 192 3.87 -2.90 6.69
N THR A 193 4.36 -1.68 6.42
CA THR A 193 5.78 -1.37 6.42
C THR A 193 6.04 -0.07 7.18
N ASN A 194 7.28 0.18 7.59
CA ASN A 194 7.64 1.39 8.35
C ASN A 194 8.02 2.58 7.45
N ASP A 195 7.16 3.60 7.37
CA ASP A 195 7.38 4.82 6.59
C ASP A 195 8.04 5.98 7.38
N GLY A 196 8.57 5.70 8.57
CA GLY A 196 9.13 6.70 9.50
C GLY A 196 10.32 7.50 8.97
N GLY A 197 10.94 7.08 7.85
CA GLY A 197 11.98 7.85 7.16
C GLY A 197 11.47 9.08 6.42
N LEU A 198 10.18 9.13 6.08
CA LEU A 198 9.53 10.27 5.39
C LEU A 198 8.29 10.77 6.12
N ASN A 199 7.68 9.95 6.97
CA ASN A 199 6.42 10.22 7.65
C ASN A 199 6.61 10.40 9.16
N ASP A 200 5.85 11.31 9.77
CA ASP A 200 5.74 11.44 11.22
C ASP A 200 4.88 10.29 11.76
N ILE A 201 5.43 9.07 11.69
CA ILE A 201 4.71 7.83 11.98
C ILE A 201 4.13 7.82 13.41
N ARG A 202 4.77 8.55 14.33
CA ARG A 202 4.33 8.69 15.72
C ARG A 202 3.04 9.48 15.88
N ARG A 203 2.65 10.28 14.88
CA ARG A 203 1.33 10.94 14.87
C ARG A 203 0.18 9.98 14.63
N MET A 204 0.45 8.75 14.16
CA MET A 204 -0.58 7.74 13.87
C MET A 204 -1.74 8.32 13.06
N ARG A 205 -1.39 9.07 12.00
CA ARG A 205 -2.35 9.93 11.30
C ARG A 205 -3.47 9.14 10.62
N ALA A 206 -3.22 7.95 10.08
CA ALA A 206 -4.26 7.20 9.37
C ALA A 206 -5.46 6.95 10.30
N THR A 207 -6.66 7.23 9.80
CA THR A 207 -7.90 7.08 10.56
C THR A 207 -8.71 5.88 10.08
N ARG A 208 -9.72 5.49 10.86
CA ARG A 208 -10.74 4.53 10.45
C ARG A 208 -11.39 4.90 9.11
N ASP A 209 -11.70 6.18 8.92
CA ASP A 209 -12.35 6.66 7.69
C ASP A 209 -11.43 6.59 6.48
N ASP A 210 -10.12 6.74 6.66
CA ASP A 210 -9.15 6.56 5.59
C ASP A 210 -9.13 5.11 5.08
N VAL A 211 -9.34 4.13 5.96
CA VAL A 211 -9.46 2.70 5.61
C VAL A 211 -10.75 2.46 4.82
N LEU A 212 -11.87 2.99 5.29
CA LEU A 212 -13.16 2.87 4.61
C LEU A 212 -13.11 3.53 3.22
N GLN A 213 -12.48 4.70 3.11
CA GLN A 213 -12.28 5.39 1.83
C GLN A 213 -11.40 4.57 0.88
N ALA A 214 -10.33 3.92 1.37
CA ALA A 214 -9.52 3.04 0.53
C ALA A 214 -10.32 1.82 0.03
N ILE A 215 -11.18 1.22 0.87
CA ILE A 215 -12.08 0.12 0.48
C ILE A 215 -13.11 0.59 -0.55
N GLN A 216 -13.74 1.75 -0.33
CA GLN A 216 -14.73 2.33 -1.26
C GLN A 216 -14.11 2.72 -2.60
N ALA A 217 -12.87 3.19 -2.60
CA ALA A 217 -12.13 3.53 -3.81
C ALA A 217 -11.63 2.28 -4.56
N ALA A 218 -11.85 1.07 -4.07
CA ALA A 218 -11.34 -0.14 -4.70
C ALA A 218 -12.08 -0.47 -6.00
N ARG A 219 -11.31 -0.53 -7.10
CA ARG A 219 -11.79 -0.84 -8.46
C ARG A 219 -10.90 -1.85 -9.16
N SER A 220 -11.44 -2.53 -10.17
CA SER A 220 -10.67 -3.32 -11.13
C SER A 220 -9.97 -2.38 -12.14
N GLY A 221 -9.26 -2.96 -13.11
CA GLY A 221 -8.52 -2.16 -14.10
C GLY A 221 -7.12 -1.78 -13.64
N ALA A 222 -6.54 -0.76 -14.27
CA ALA A 222 -5.17 -0.34 -13.98
C ALA A 222 -5.02 0.14 -12.52
N VAL A 223 -3.92 -0.26 -11.89
CA VAL A 223 -3.60 0.11 -10.50
C VAL A 223 -2.57 1.24 -10.52
N THR A 224 -2.79 2.26 -9.72
CA THR A 224 -1.82 3.34 -9.55
C THR A 224 -0.64 2.86 -8.71
N GLU A 225 0.59 3.06 -9.21
CA GLU A 225 1.82 2.57 -8.59
C GLU A 225 2.69 3.72 -8.05
N GLY A 226 3.76 3.38 -7.34
CA GLY A 226 4.72 4.32 -6.77
C GLY A 226 4.25 4.91 -5.44
N SER A 227 4.38 6.23 -5.31
CA SER A 227 4.23 6.99 -4.06
C SER A 227 2.75 7.24 -3.68
N VAL A 228 1.95 6.18 -3.59
CA VAL A 228 0.50 6.23 -3.33
C VAL A 228 0.07 5.26 -2.23
N GLY A 229 -1.10 5.51 -1.63
CA GLY A 229 -1.70 4.63 -0.62
C GLY A 229 -0.72 4.34 0.51
N ALA A 230 -0.60 3.06 0.87
CA ALA A 230 0.35 2.62 1.89
C ALA A 230 1.83 2.76 1.49
N GLY A 231 2.14 2.89 0.19
CA GLY A 231 3.48 3.13 -0.34
C GLY A 231 3.92 4.60 -0.34
N THR A 232 3.09 5.52 0.18
CA THR A 232 3.33 6.97 0.07
C THR A 232 4.69 7.35 0.64
N GLY A 233 5.02 6.96 1.87
CA GLY A 233 6.26 7.33 2.56
C GLY A 233 7.36 6.27 2.56
N THR A 234 7.25 5.22 1.75
CA THR A 234 8.21 4.10 1.80
C THR A 234 9.47 4.33 0.95
N ILE A 235 10.56 3.66 1.32
CA ILE A 235 11.89 3.74 0.70
C ILE A 235 12.39 2.34 0.39
N ALA A 236 12.83 2.09 -0.84
CA ALA A 236 13.36 0.78 -1.25
C ALA A 236 14.72 0.94 -1.94
N PHE A 237 15.70 0.14 -1.52
CA PHE A 237 17.09 0.16 -1.97
C PHE A 237 17.76 1.55 -1.88
N GLY A 238 17.33 2.38 -0.92
CA GLY A 238 17.78 3.77 -0.77
C GLY A 238 17.19 4.75 -1.81
N TRP A 239 16.30 4.31 -2.70
CA TRP A 239 15.47 5.17 -3.54
C TRP A 239 14.05 5.24 -2.97
N LYS A 240 13.23 6.15 -3.49
CA LYS A 240 11.81 6.13 -3.21
C LYS A 240 11.21 4.79 -3.67
N GLY A 241 10.56 4.08 -2.75
CA GLY A 241 9.78 2.87 -3.01
C GLY A 241 8.29 3.18 -3.13
N GLY A 242 7.44 2.17 -2.98
CA GLY A 242 6.00 2.40 -2.94
C GLY A 242 5.17 1.16 -3.26
N ILE A 243 4.00 1.40 -3.85
CA ILE A 243 3.15 0.34 -4.39
C ILE A 243 3.68 -0.09 -5.76
N GLY A 244 3.76 -1.38 -6.00
CA GLY A 244 4.00 -1.91 -7.34
C GLY A 244 3.15 -3.15 -7.57
N THR A 245 2.85 -3.45 -8.82
CA THR A 245 2.06 -4.61 -9.18
C THR A 245 2.49 -5.17 -10.52
N SER A 246 2.22 -6.45 -10.73
CA SER A 246 2.36 -7.09 -12.03
C SER A 246 1.50 -8.35 -12.10
N SER A 247 1.45 -9.02 -13.25
CA SER A 247 0.75 -10.30 -13.39
C SER A 247 1.42 -11.20 -14.42
N ARG A 248 1.05 -12.48 -14.41
CA ARG A 248 1.36 -13.48 -15.43
C ARG A 248 0.12 -14.28 -15.78
N ARG A 249 -0.01 -14.64 -17.06
CA ARG A 249 -1.02 -15.57 -17.54
C ARG A 249 -0.35 -16.84 -18.01
N LEU A 250 -0.79 -17.97 -17.47
CA LEU A 250 -0.30 -19.26 -17.90
C LEU A 250 -0.87 -19.64 -19.28
N PRO A 251 -0.10 -20.39 -20.09
CA PRO A 251 -0.61 -21.10 -21.25
C PRO A 251 -1.79 -22.01 -20.92
N LYS A 252 -2.62 -22.32 -21.94
CA LYS A 252 -3.79 -23.19 -21.77
C LYS A 252 -3.42 -24.61 -21.33
N GLU A 253 -2.27 -25.14 -21.76
CA GLU A 253 -1.80 -26.45 -21.29
C GLU A 253 -1.54 -26.52 -19.78
N PHE A 254 -1.32 -25.37 -19.13
CA PHE A 254 -1.14 -25.24 -17.68
C PHE A 254 -2.37 -24.65 -16.98
N GLY A 255 -3.54 -24.72 -17.62
CA GLY A 255 -4.82 -24.31 -17.05
C GLY A 255 -5.26 -22.87 -17.37
N GLY A 256 -4.43 -22.07 -18.04
CA GLY A 256 -4.82 -20.71 -18.46
C GLY A 256 -4.98 -19.68 -17.34
N TYR A 257 -4.61 -20.06 -16.11
CA TYR A 257 -4.78 -19.27 -14.90
C TYR A 257 -3.96 -17.97 -14.92
N VAL A 258 -4.41 -17.01 -14.13
CA VAL A 258 -3.72 -15.75 -13.87
C VAL A 258 -3.10 -15.79 -12.48
N ALA A 259 -1.86 -15.33 -12.38
CA ALA A 259 -1.22 -14.98 -11.11
C ALA A 259 -0.95 -13.48 -11.10
N GLY A 260 -1.48 -12.77 -10.11
CA GLY A 260 -1.31 -11.34 -9.90
C GLY A 260 -0.55 -11.07 -8.61
N VAL A 261 0.33 -10.07 -8.61
CA VAL A 261 1.10 -9.68 -7.41
C VAL A 261 1.00 -8.18 -7.20
N LEU A 262 0.80 -7.76 -5.94
CA LEU A 262 0.93 -6.38 -5.48
C LEU A 262 1.92 -6.34 -4.32
N VAL A 263 2.83 -5.37 -4.35
CA VAL A 263 3.84 -5.16 -3.30
C VAL A 263 3.73 -3.77 -2.71
N GLN A 264 4.08 -3.64 -1.43
CA GLN A 264 4.44 -2.39 -0.77
C GLN A 264 5.91 -2.48 -0.37
N THR A 265 6.77 -1.83 -1.15
CA THR A 265 8.22 -1.92 -1.00
C THR A 265 8.76 -0.91 -0.02
N ASN A 266 9.51 -1.38 0.98
CA ASN A 266 10.17 -0.54 1.97
C ASN A 266 11.46 -1.18 2.51
N PHE A 267 12.35 -1.73 1.66
CA PHE A 267 13.45 -2.59 2.11
C PHE A 267 14.79 -2.28 1.44
N GLY A 268 15.90 -2.71 2.05
CA GLY A 268 17.25 -2.51 1.55
C GLY A 268 17.78 -3.65 0.67
N GLY A 269 19.10 -3.68 0.47
CA GLY A 269 19.79 -4.73 -0.26
C GLY A 269 20.69 -4.18 -1.38
N VAL A 270 20.94 -5.01 -2.39
CA VAL A 270 21.77 -4.65 -3.55
C VAL A 270 20.95 -4.82 -4.81
N LEU A 271 20.29 -3.74 -5.25
CA LEU A 271 19.32 -3.78 -6.34
C LEU A 271 19.92 -4.39 -7.62
N THR A 272 19.22 -5.38 -8.15
CA THR A 272 19.43 -5.95 -9.48
C THR A 272 18.16 -5.79 -10.30
N MET A 273 18.27 -5.35 -11.56
CA MET A 273 17.13 -5.22 -12.48
C MET A 273 17.44 -5.87 -13.81
N GLY A 274 16.67 -6.89 -14.20
CA GLY A 274 16.88 -7.60 -15.48
C GLY A 274 18.29 -8.17 -15.62
N GLY A 275 18.88 -8.64 -14.50
CA GLY A 275 20.26 -9.12 -14.43
C GLY A 275 21.34 -8.03 -14.31
N ALA A 276 21.00 -6.76 -14.53
CA ALA A 276 21.96 -5.65 -14.40
C ALA A 276 22.21 -5.27 -12.92
N PRO A 277 23.48 -5.04 -12.50
CA PRO A 277 23.84 -4.74 -11.11
C PRO A 277 23.59 -3.27 -10.73
N VAL A 278 22.34 -2.82 -10.87
CA VAL A 278 21.92 -1.41 -10.74
C VAL A 278 22.41 -0.75 -9.45
N GLY A 279 22.24 -1.42 -8.31
CA GLY A 279 22.67 -0.89 -7.01
C GLY A 279 24.16 -0.56 -6.97
N LYS A 280 25.00 -1.47 -7.49
CA LYS A 280 26.45 -1.30 -7.51
C LYS A 280 26.88 -0.16 -8.43
N GLU A 281 26.34 -0.12 -9.65
CA GLU A 281 26.75 0.85 -10.66
C GLU A 281 26.21 2.26 -10.42
N LEU A 282 25.01 2.40 -9.84
CA LEU A 282 24.51 3.70 -9.37
C LEU A 282 25.07 4.07 -7.98
N GLY A 283 25.94 3.23 -7.41
CA GLY A 283 26.62 3.49 -6.15
C GLY A 283 25.71 3.52 -4.92
N ARG A 284 24.50 2.94 -4.98
CA ARG A 284 23.50 2.94 -3.91
C ARG A 284 23.09 1.50 -3.56
N TYR A 285 23.55 1.04 -2.40
CA TYR A 285 23.33 -0.30 -1.85
C TYR A 285 23.58 -0.30 -0.34
N SER A 286 23.00 -1.27 0.38
CA SER A 286 23.16 -1.41 1.83
C SER A 286 24.62 -1.59 2.27
N TYR A 287 24.93 -1.26 3.53
CA TYR A 287 26.27 -1.36 4.14
C TYR A 287 27.33 -0.37 3.62
N LYS A 288 26.93 0.64 2.83
CA LYS A 288 27.53 1.99 2.86
C LYS A 288 27.11 2.70 4.18
N PRO A 289 27.71 3.82 4.62
CA PRO A 289 27.56 4.36 6.01
C PRO A 289 26.13 4.67 6.53
N LYS A 290 25.07 4.39 5.77
CA LYS A 290 23.70 4.24 6.26
C LYS A 290 23.19 2.84 5.91
N SER A 291 22.80 2.08 6.92
CA SER A 291 22.09 0.80 6.76
C SER A 291 20.60 1.08 6.68
N ASP A 292 19.96 0.65 5.61
CA ASP A 292 18.51 0.74 5.45
C ASP A 292 17.91 -0.59 5.92
N ASP A 293 17.35 -0.60 7.15
CA ASP A 293 16.38 -1.62 7.58
C ASP A 293 15.00 -1.32 6.96
N GLY A 294 14.12 -2.32 6.89
CA GLY A 294 12.96 -2.21 6.03
C GLY A 294 11.79 -3.13 6.31
N SER A 295 10.96 -3.39 5.30
CA SER A 295 9.88 -4.38 5.27
C SER A 295 9.34 -4.47 3.83
N CYS A 296 8.72 -5.58 3.48
CA CYS A 296 7.98 -5.72 2.24
C CYS A 296 6.70 -6.53 2.50
N MET A 297 5.54 -5.93 2.17
CA MET A 297 4.29 -6.67 2.12
C MET A 297 4.01 -7.08 0.68
N ILE A 298 3.79 -8.37 0.47
CA ILE A 298 3.47 -8.95 -0.83
C ILE A 298 2.07 -9.57 -0.75
N VAL A 299 1.22 -9.27 -1.72
CA VAL A 299 -0.11 -9.86 -1.87
C VAL A 299 -0.18 -10.55 -3.22
N VAL A 300 -0.49 -11.85 -3.21
CA VAL A 300 -0.59 -12.71 -4.37
C VAL A 300 -2.05 -13.13 -4.55
N ALA A 301 -2.56 -12.98 -5.77
CA ALA A 301 -3.87 -13.43 -6.17
C ALA A 301 -3.76 -14.44 -7.31
N THR A 302 -4.66 -15.43 -7.34
CA THR A 302 -4.83 -16.29 -8.51
C THR A 302 -6.30 -16.70 -8.68
N ASP A 303 -6.71 -17.02 -9.90
CA ASP A 303 -8.00 -17.65 -10.21
C ASP A 303 -7.92 -19.19 -10.21
N ALA A 304 -6.72 -19.76 -10.04
CA ALA A 304 -6.54 -21.20 -9.90
C ALA A 304 -7.21 -21.73 -8.62
N PRO A 305 -7.95 -22.85 -8.67
CA PRO A 305 -8.58 -23.44 -7.50
C PRO A 305 -7.52 -24.10 -6.61
N LEU A 306 -6.93 -23.37 -5.67
CA LEU A 306 -5.86 -23.86 -4.80
C LEU A 306 -6.32 -24.09 -3.36
N THR A 307 -5.75 -25.11 -2.73
CA THR A 307 -5.88 -25.33 -1.29
C THR A 307 -5.04 -24.31 -0.50
N ALA A 308 -5.36 -24.11 0.78
CA ALA A 308 -4.55 -23.26 1.66
C ALA A 308 -3.06 -23.69 1.72
N LYS A 309 -2.80 -25.00 1.76
CA LYS A 309 -1.45 -25.57 1.70
C LYS A 309 -0.70 -25.12 0.44
N ASP A 310 -1.35 -25.18 -0.72
CA ASP A 310 -0.70 -24.80 -1.98
C ASP A 310 -0.62 -23.28 -2.16
N LEU A 311 -1.54 -22.52 -1.57
CA LEU A 311 -1.43 -21.06 -1.45
C LEU A 311 -0.27 -20.66 -0.54
N HIS A 312 0.00 -21.38 0.55
CA HIS A 312 1.17 -21.15 1.40
C HIS A 312 2.47 -21.36 0.61
N ARG A 313 2.53 -22.44 -0.18
CA ARG A 313 3.66 -22.71 -1.09
C ARG A 313 3.80 -21.61 -2.15
N LEU A 314 2.69 -21.09 -2.67
CA LEU A 314 2.66 -19.99 -3.63
C LEU A 314 3.14 -18.67 -3.01
N ALA A 315 2.71 -18.34 -1.79
CA ALA A 315 3.18 -17.18 -1.03
C ALA A 315 4.71 -17.21 -0.81
N ALA A 316 5.28 -18.39 -0.54
CA ALA A 316 6.73 -18.55 -0.43
C ALA A 316 7.47 -18.13 -1.73
N ARG A 317 6.88 -18.38 -2.90
CA ARG A 317 7.45 -17.98 -4.19
C ARG A 317 7.48 -16.48 -4.40
N ALA A 318 6.51 -15.77 -3.84
CA ALA A 318 6.53 -14.31 -3.82
C ALA A 318 7.75 -13.81 -3.03
N VAL A 319 7.97 -14.34 -1.82
CA VAL A 319 9.16 -14.02 -1.03
C VAL A 319 10.42 -14.37 -1.81
N PHE A 320 10.56 -15.56 -2.39
CA PHE A 320 11.74 -15.90 -3.20
C PHE A 320 11.97 -14.95 -4.38
N GLY A 321 10.90 -14.45 -5.00
CA GLY A 321 10.95 -13.44 -6.07
C GLY A 321 11.49 -12.10 -5.59
N LEU A 322 11.18 -11.70 -4.36
CA LEU A 322 11.79 -10.53 -3.71
C LEU A 322 13.32 -10.67 -3.66
N GLY A 323 13.82 -11.87 -3.38
CA GLY A 323 15.26 -12.19 -3.38
C GLY A 323 15.94 -11.97 -4.73
N ARG A 324 15.24 -12.24 -5.86
CA ARG A 324 15.78 -12.00 -7.22
C ARG A 324 16.07 -10.52 -7.49
N THR A 325 15.42 -9.61 -6.77
CA THR A 325 15.66 -8.16 -6.89
C THR A 325 16.88 -7.69 -6.09
N GLY A 326 17.45 -8.55 -5.24
CA GLY A 326 18.61 -8.24 -4.41
C GLY A 326 18.29 -7.89 -2.95
N SER A 327 17.08 -8.22 -2.47
CA SER A 327 16.75 -8.13 -1.04
C SER A 327 17.67 -9.01 -0.20
N SER A 328 18.11 -8.49 0.94
CA SER A 328 18.91 -9.25 1.92
C SER A 328 18.08 -9.82 3.08
N TYR A 329 16.78 -9.54 3.15
CA TYR A 329 15.94 -9.87 4.30
C TYR A 329 16.59 -9.45 5.62
N SER A 330 17.01 -8.18 5.71
CA SER A 330 17.80 -7.69 6.86
C SER A 330 17.07 -7.95 8.17
N ASN A 331 17.81 -8.00 9.29
CA ASN A 331 17.25 -8.28 10.61
C ASN A 331 16.01 -7.42 10.93
N GLY A 332 16.06 -6.12 10.61
CA GLY A 332 14.95 -5.19 10.81
C GLY A 332 13.83 -5.28 9.76
N SER A 333 13.87 -6.25 8.84
CA SER A 333 12.94 -6.38 7.71
C SER A 333 11.73 -7.25 7.99
N GLY A 334 10.52 -6.69 7.97
CA GLY A 334 9.27 -7.45 7.97
C GLY A 334 8.89 -7.88 6.55
N ASP A 335 9.21 -9.10 6.14
CA ASP A 335 8.97 -9.61 4.79
C ASP A 335 7.91 -10.73 4.81
N PHE A 336 6.70 -10.40 4.34
CA PHE A 336 5.54 -11.29 4.38
C PHE A 336 4.88 -11.39 3.02
N ALA A 337 4.35 -12.58 2.71
CA ALA A 337 3.49 -12.79 1.55
C ALA A 337 2.13 -13.34 1.98
N ILE A 338 1.05 -12.72 1.52
CA ILE A 338 -0.32 -13.21 1.64
C ILE A 338 -0.72 -13.73 0.27
N ALA A 339 -1.15 -14.98 0.15
CA ALA A 339 -1.67 -15.54 -1.10
C ALA A 339 -3.13 -15.96 -0.96
N PHE A 340 -3.95 -15.69 -1.97
CA PHE A 340 -5.34 -16.13 -2.00
C PHE A 340 -5.79 -16.59 -3.39
N SER A 341 -6.80 -17.45 -3.40
CA SER A 341 -7.50 -17.85 -4.62
C SER A 341 -8.86 -17.16 -4.70
N THR A 342 -9.20 -16.65 -5.88
CA THR A 342 -10.52 -16.10 -6.20
C THR A 342 -11.49 -17.17 -6.68
N SER A 343 -11.02 -18.41 -6.88
CA SER A 343 -11.83 -19.49 -7.43
C SER A 343 -13.06 -19.74 -6.56
N PRO A 344 -14.27 -19.78 -7.13
CA PRO A 344 -15.47 -20.13 -6.39
C PRO A 344 -15.44 -21.57 -5.87
N LEU A 345 -14.60 -22.43 -6.48
CA LEU A 345 -14.49 -23.85 -6.14
C LEU A 345 -13.86 -24.11 -4.78
N THR A 346 -13.15 -23.14 -4.20
CA THR A 346 -12.46 -23.28 -2.92
C THR A 346 -13.01 -22.35 -1.84
N ARG A 347 -14.20 -21.77 -2.06
CA ARG A 347 -14.87 -20.92 -1.07
C ARG A 347 -15.48 -21.74 0.06
N VAL A 348 -15.42 -21.17 1.27
CA VAL A 348 -15.98 -21.77 2.49
C VAL A 348 -17.11 -20.88 3.02
N ARG A 349 -18.30 -21.45 3.18
CA ARG A 349 -19.44 -20.73 3.75
C ARG A 349 -19.30 -20.63 5.28
N HIS A 350 -19.55 -19.46 5.83
CA HIS A 350 -19.55 -19.28 7.28
C HIS A 350 -20.62 -20.14 7.96
N GLY A 351 -20.23 -20.83 9.03
CA GLY A 351 -21.11 -21.70 9.82
C GLY A 351 -21.45 -23.03 9.16
N ALA A 352 -20.82 -23.39 8.04
CA ALA A 352 -20.98 -24.72 7.46
C ALA A 352 -20.32 -25.77 8.37
N THR A 353 -21.09 -26.81 8.73
CA THR A 353 -20.64 -27.93 9.58
C THR A 353 -20.64 -29.27 8.86
N GLU A 354 -21.31 -29.33 7.71
CA GLU A 354 -21.43 -30.56 6.93
C GLU A 354 -20.24 -30.75 5.99
N PRO A 355 -19.84 -31.99 5.68
CA PRO A 355 -18.85 -32.27 4.65
C PRO A 355 -19.23 -31.62 3.32
N GLN A 356 -18.29 -30.88 2.73
CA GLN A 356 -18.46 -30.24 1.43
C GLN A 356 -17.40 -30.76 0.46
N ALA A 357 -17.86 -31.23 -0.70
CA ALA A 357 -16.96 -31.51 -1.81
C ALA A 357 -16.43 -30.18 -2.38
N TYR A 358 -15.12 -30.09 -2.58
CA TYR A 358 -14.49 -28.99 -3.30
C TYR A 358 -13.48 -29.54 -4.31
N SER A 359 -13.27 -28.79 -5.40
CA SER A 359 -12.32 -29.15 -6.44
C SER A 359 -11.12 -28.23 -6.36
N ALA A 360 -9.92 -28.82 -6.28
CA ALA A 360 -8.67 -28.09 -6.26
C ALA A 360 -7.70 -28.68 -7.29
N LEU A 361 -6.83 -27.82 -7.82
CA LEU A 361 -5.72 -28.19 -8.67
C LEU A 361 -4.77 -29.10 -7.85
N PRO A 362 -4.45 -30.31 -8.33
CA PRO A 362 -3.49 -31.17 -7.66
C PRO A 362 -2.10 -30.54 -7.57
N SER A 363 -1.33 -30.92 -6.55
CA SER A 363 -0.05 -30.30 -6.20
C SER A 363 0.97 -30.26 -7.36
N ASP A 364 0.96 -31.25 -8.26
CA ASP A 364 1.86 -31.33 -9.42
C ASP A 364 1.55 -30.26 -10.48
N GLY A 365 0.28 -29.83 -10.56
CA GLY A 365 -0.18 -28.78 -11.47
C GLY A 365 0.18 -27.37 -11.02
N VAL A 366 0.71 -27.18 -9.80
CA VAL A 366 0.96 -25.85 -9.22
C VAL A 366 2.30 -25.26 -9.66
N SER A 367 3.25 -26.07 -10.14
CA SER A 367 4.61 -25.61 -10.49
C SER A 367 4.65 -24.44 -11.50
N PRO A 368 3.83 -24.39 -12.56
CA PRO A 368 3.77 -23.22 -13.44
C PRO A 368 3.35 -21.93 -12.72
N LEU A 369 2.42 -22.02 -11.74
CA LEU A 369 2.02 -20.87 -10.92
C LEU A 369 3.17 -20.39 -10.01
N PHE A 370 4.04 -21.30 -9.57
CA PHE A 370 5.21 -20.91 -8.78
C PHE A 370 6.17 -20.02 -9.56
N GLU A 371 6.49 -20.37 -10.81
CA GLU A 371 7.34 -19.52 -11.65
C GLU A 371 6.61 -18.22 -12.01
N ALA A 372 5.32 -18.28 -12.35
CA ALA A 372 4.52 -17.09 -12.62
C ALA A 372 4.54 -16.07 -11.46
N VAL A 373 4.49 -16.53 -10.21
CA VAL A 373 4.56 -15.66 -9.02
C VAL A 373 5.98 -15.14 -8.75
N LEU A 374 7.02 -15.93 -9.01
CA LEU A 374 8.41 -15.46 -8.95
C LEU A 374 8.61 -14.26 -9.90
N GLU A 375 8.25 -14.45 -11.17
CA GLU A 375 8.34 -13.44 -12.22
C GLU A 375 7.51 -12.20 -11.92
N ALA A 376 6.25 -12.41 -11.49
CA ALA A 376 5.36 -11.31 -11.18
C ALA A 376 5.85 -10.49 -9.97
N THR A 377 6.45 -11.15 -8.97
CA THR A 377 6.95 -10.43 -7.79
C THR A 377 8.19 -9.61 -8.12
N GLU A 378 9.13 -10.18 -8.86
CA GLU A 378 10.32 -9.47 -9.35
C GLU A 378 9.92 -8.21 -10.14
N GLU A 379 8.98 -8.34 -11.07
CA GLU A 379 8.50 -7.21 -11.87
C GLU A 379 7.71 -6.17 -11.04
N ALA A 380 6.89 -6.61 -10.08
CA ALA A 380 6.13 -5.70 -9.22
C ALA A 380 7.05 -4.83 -8.36
N VAL A 381 8.16 -5.39 -7.86
CA VAL A 381 9.19 -4.63 -7.13
C VAL A 381 9.81 -3.57 -8.05
N TYR A 382 10.16 -3.92 -9.29
CA TYR A 382 10.68 -2.96 -10.26
C TYR A 382 9.68 -1.85 -10.57
N ASN A 383 8.41 -2.20 -10.81
CA ASN A 383 7.37 -1.22 -11.09
C ASN A 383 7.15 -0.25 -9.91
N SER A 384 7.30 -0.71 -8.66
CA SER A 384 7.20 0.19 -7.51
C SER A 384 8.29 1.27 -7.53
N LEU A 385 9.55 0.90 -7.77
CA LEU A 385 10.69 1.83 -7.87
C LEU A 385 10.56 2.75 -9.09
N LEU A 386 10.22 2.18 -10.25
CA LEU A 386 10.14 2.92 -11.51
C LEU A 386 8.95 3.88 -11.54
N SER A 387 7.88 3.63 -10.78
CA SER A 387 6.72 4.51 -10.65
C SER A 387 6.79 5.50 -9.47
N ALA A 388 7.76 5.38 -8.56
CA ALA A 388 7.80 6.15 -7.33
C ALA A 388 8.47 7.54 -7.42
N THR A 389 7.70 8.63 -7.33
CA THR A 389 8.19 10.03 -7.39
C THR A 389 9.04 10.46 -6.20
N THR A 390 10.11 11.24 -6.46
CA THR A 390 10.93 11.86 -5.42
C THR A 390 10.06 12.55 -4.38
N MET A 391 10.36 12.32 -3.11
CA MET A 391 9.57 12.84 -2.00
C MET A 391 10.46 13.49 -0.95
N LYS A 392 9.96 14.61 -0.40
CA LYS A 392 10.58 15.32 0.71
C LYS A 392 9.56 15.59 1.81
N SER A 393 10.06 15.55 3.04
CA SER A 393 9.39 15.99 4.26
C SER A 393 10.44 16.63 5.17
N ARG A 394 10.02 17.24 6.27
CA ARG A 394 10.93 17.73 7.32
C ARG A 394 11.73 16.61 7.98
N ILE A 395 11.26 15.36 7.87
CA ILE A 395 11.89 14.17 8.47
C ILE A 395 13.00 13.65 7.57
N GLY A 396 12.80 13.66 6.25
CA GLY A 396 13.78 13.15 5.31
C GLY A 396 13.40 13.36 3.85
N SER A 397 14.24 12.82 2.98
CA SER A 397 14.04 12.84 1.54
C SER A 397 14.43 11.52 0.91
N ALA A 398 13.66 11.07 -0.08
CA ALA A 398 13.98 9.91 -0.90
C ALA A 398 13.86 10.29 -2.37
N GLU A 399 14.93 10.05 -3.13
CA GLU A 399 14.97 10.31 -4.56
C GLU A 399 14.36 9.15 -5.34
N ALA A 400 13.62 9.48 -6.39
CA ALA A 400 13.28 8.52 -7.42
C ALA A 400 14.55 7.93 -8.07
N ILE A 401 14.47 6.69 -8.54
CA ILE A 401 15.53 6.09 -9.35
C ILE A 401 15.75 6.92 -10.64
N PRO A 402 17.00 7.27 -11.01
CA PRO A 402 17.28 8.15 -12.14
C PRO A 402 17.10 7.41 -13.47
N ILE A 403 15.91 7.52 -14.08
CA ILE A 403 15.50 6.75 -15.26
C ILE A 403 16.49 6.84 -16.42
N ASN A 404 17.03 8.02 -16.73
CA ASN A 404 17.97 8.18 -17.85
C ASN A 404 19.27 7.41 -17.63
N GLN A 405 19.85 7.52 -16.43
CA GLN A 405 21.06 6.77 -16.07
C GLN A 405 20.78 5.26 -16.03
N LEU A 406 19.61 4.88 -15.51
CA LEU A 406 19.18 3.49 -15.48
C LEU A 406 19.04 2.92 -16.90
N ARG A 407 18.45 3.64 -17.85
CA ARG A 407 18.32 3.18 -19.24
C ARG A 407 19.69 2.92 -19.87
N THR A 408 20.61 3.88 -19.79
CA THR A 408 21.98 3.71 -20.28
C THR A 408 22.67 2.52 -19.62
N LEU A 409 22.46 2.33 -18.31
CA LEU A 409 22.98 1.18 -17.58
C LEU A 409 22.41 -0.14 -18.12
N LEU A 410 21.08 -0.24 -18.23
CA LEU A 410 20.39 -1.44 -18.73
C LEU A 410 20.84 -1.81 -20.14
N GLU A 411 20.99 -0.83 -21.03
CA GLU A 411 21.47 -1.04 -22.41
C GLU A 411 22.89 -1.63 -22.45
N ARG A 412 23.80 -1.17 -21.58
CA ARG A 412 25.16 -1.73 -21.46
C ARG A 412 25.16 -3.19 -21.01
N HIS A 413 24.12 -3.62 -20.28
CA HIS A 413 23.92 -5.00 -19.83
C HIS A 413 22.99 -5.80 -20.74
N GLY A 414 22.71 -5.30 -21.95
CA GLY A 414 21.94 -6.04 -22.96
C GLY A 414 20.42 -5.97 -22.80
N VAL A 415 19.91 -5.19 -21.84
CA VAL A 415 18.47 -4.95 -21.68
C VAL A 415 18.08 -3.75 -22.53
N LYS A 416 17.34 -3.98 -23.62
CA LYS A 416 16.95 -2.94 -24.58
C LYS A 416 15.46 -2.65 -24.50
N ALA A 417 15.09 -1.37 -24.43
CA ALA A 417 13.70 -0.95 -24.52
C ALA A 417 13.08 -1.35 -25.87
N PRO A 418 11.77 -1.66 -25.92
CA PRO A 418 11.08 -1.89 -27.18
C PRO A 418 11.14 -0.63 -28.06
N TYR A 419 11.33 -0.82 -29.37
CA TYR A 419 11.60 0.24 -30.36
C TYR A 419 10.61 1.42 -30.36
N SER A 420 9.40 1.26 -29.81
CA SER A 420 8.36 2.28 -29.76
C SER A 420 8.61 3.46 -28.81
N LEU A 421 9.62 3.39 -27.93
CA LEU A 421 9.96 4.46 -26.97
C LEU A 421 11.16 5.33 -27.39
N LEU A 422 11.76 5.06 -28.55
CA LEU A 422 12.90 5.82 -29.08
C LEU A 422 12.49 7.10 -29.85
N LEU A 423 11.20 7.40 -29.92
CA LEU A 423 10.64 8.48 -30.77
C LEU A 423 10.00 9.66 -29.99
N CYS A 424 10.15 9.74 -28.67
CA CYS A 424 9.63 10.85 -27.86
C CYS A 424 10.73 11.65 -27.16
#